data_AF-A0A1V9YYH8-F1
#
_entry.id   AF-A0A1V9YYH8-F1
#
_cell.length_a   1.000
_cell.length_b   1.000
_cell.length_c   1.000
_cell.angle_alpha   90.00
_cell.angle_beta   90.00
_cell.angle_gamma   90.00
#
_symmetry.space_group_name_H-M   'P 1'
#
loop_
_entity.id
_entity.type
_entity.pdbx_description
1 polymer ?
#
loop_
_entity_poly.entity_id
_entity_poly.type
_entity_poly.pdbx_seq_one_letter_code
_entity_poly.pdbx_strand_id
1 'polypeptide(L)'
;MSAPARDASELPITTKREVVAKVQTRYKAHEPFLMRNMDDDYDYMVKTTDPIFAEALEAIVLHKPEQVAAYLADFMLGEVDLMKFKRSQLQTQYYFDRKVREVMSLAIDSVIQDRPTEVRPYLAAFFLKRVNVY
;
A
#
# COMPACT_ATOMS: atom_id res chain seq x y z
N MET A 1 38.94 25.50 -15.80
CA MET A 1 37.67 26.18 -16.14
C MET A 1 36.81 25.19 -16.91
N SER A 2 35.74 24.66 -16.31
CA SER A 2 34.83 23.72 -16.99
C SER A 2 33.89 24.49 -17.91
N ALA A 3 33.72 24.01 -19.15
CA ALA A 3 32.83 24.63 -20.13
C ALA A 3 31.36 24.61 -19.66
N PRO A 4 30.57 25.66 -19.95
CA PRO A 4 29.16 25.69 -19.58
C PRO A 4 28.39 24.58 -20.32
N ALA A 5 27.54 23.86 -19.58
CA ALA A 5 26.65 22.88 -20.16
C ALA A 5 25.72 23.58 -21.17
N ARG A 6 25.78 23.18 -22.45
CA ARG A 6 24.87 23.70 -23.48
C ARG A 6 23.44 23.32 -23.12
N ASP A 7 22.55 24.29 -23.22
CA ASP A 7 21.13 24.10 -22.95
C ASP A 7 20.54 23.10 -23.95
N ALA A 8 19.70 22.18 -23.49
CA ALA A 8 19.20 21.06 -24.31
C ALA A 8 18.39 21.55 -25.54
N SER A 9 17.94 22.80 -25.51
CA SER A 9 17.28 23.53 -26.60
C SER A 9 18.17 23.74 -27.82
N GLU A 10 19.50 23.86 -27.65
CA GLU A 10 20.47 24.19 -28.71
C GLU A 10 21.05 22.97 -29.44
N LEU A 11 20.70 21.74 -29.02
CA LEU A 11 21.23 20.53 -29.64
C LEU A 11 20.64 20.29 -31.04
N PRO A 12 21.45 19.80 -32.01
CA PRO A 12 20.97 19.35 -33.30
C PRO A 12 19.86 18.30 -33.17
N ILE A 13 18.90 18.31 -34.10
CA ILE A 13 17.75 17.39 -34.09
C ILE A 13 18.21 15.92 -34.09
N THR A 14 19.30 15.60 -34.78
CA THR A 14 19.92 14.27 -34.79
C THR A 14 20.38 13.84 -33.40
N THR A 15 21.08 14.72 -32.67
CA THR A 15 21.53 14.48 -31.30
C THR A 15 20.35 14.33 -30.33
N LYS A 16 19.28 15.13 -30.50
CA LYS A 16 18.04 14.98 -29.71
C LYS A 16 17.37 13.62 -29.95
N ARG A 17 17.31 13.15 -31.20
CA ARG A 17 16.78 11.82 -31.54
C ARG A 17 17.61 10.69 -30.94
N GLU A 18 18.93 10.81 -30.94
CA GLU A 18 19.82 9.82 -30.30
C GLU A 18 19.63 9.75 -28.78
N VAL A 19 19.42 10.90 -28.12
CA VAL A 19 19.10 10.95 -26.69
C VAL A 19 17.76 10.27 -26.41
N VAL A 20 16.73 10.58 -27.20
CA VAL A 20 15.41 9.93 -27.08
C VAL A 20 15.52 8.42 -27.30
N ALA A 21 16.24 7.98 -28.33
CA ALA A 21 16.46 6.56 -28.61
C ALA A 21 17.17 5.85 -27.44
N LYS A 22 18.24 6.45 -26.89
CA LYS A 22 18.94 5.92 -25.70
C LYS A 22 18.04 5.80 -24.48
N VAL A 23 17.16 6.78 -24.27
CA VAL A 23 16.20 6.75 -23.16
C VAL A 23 15.15 5.65 -23.40
N GLN A 24 14.59 5.54 -24.60
CA GLN A 24 13.62 4.51 -24.96
C GLN A 24 14.20 3.09 -24.84
N THR A 25 15.44 2.86 -25.31
CA THR A 25 16.12 1.56 -25.16
C THR A 25 16.34 1.21 -23.69
N ARG A 26 16.72 2.19 -22.86
CA ARG A 26 16.88 1.99 -21.42
C ARG A 26 15.55 1.64 -20.75
N TYR A 27 14.47 2.34 -21.07
CA TYR A 27 13.14 2.02 -20.56
C TYR A 27 12.68 0.63 -20.98
N LYS A 28 12.83 0.27 -22.26
CA LYS A 28 12.51 -1.08 -22.77
C LYS A 28 13.35 -2.18 -22.13
N ALA A 29 14.59 -1.89 -21.76
CA ALA A 29 15.43 -2.84 -21.04
C ALA A 29 14.99 -3.04 -19.57
N HIS A 30 14.38 -2.00 -18.96
CA HIS A 30 13.85 -2.08 -17.60
C HIS A 30 12.40 -2.61 -17.53
N GLU A 31 11.65 -2.53 -18.62
CA GLU A 31 10.25 -2.97 -18.70
C GLU A 31 10.04 -4.43 -18.26
N PRO A 32 10.83 -5.44 -18.69
CA PRO A 32 10.67 -6.81 -18.22
C PRO A 32 10.92 -6.98 -16.71
N PHE A 33 11.83 -6.19 -16.14
CA PHE A 33 12.12 -6.21 -14.71
C PHE A 33 10.97 -5.58 -13.91
N LEU A 34 10.39 -4.48 -14.42
CA LEU A 34 9.23 -3.85 -13.81
C LEU A 34 8.00 -4.77 -13.85
N MET A 35 7.76 -5.42 -14.99
CA MET A 35 6.67 -6.39 -15.12
C MET A 35 6.85 -7.58 -14.18
N ARG A 36 8.07 -8.12 -14.09
CA ARG A 36 8.36 -9.22 -13.16
C ARG A 36 8.16 -8.80 -11.69
N ASN A 37 8.59 -7.60 -11.30
CA ASN A 37 8.37 -7.11 -9.94
C ASN A 37 6.88 -6.96 -9.64
N MET A 38 6.09 -6.47 -10.61
CA MET A 38 4.63 -6.38 -10.46
C MET A 38 4.00 -7.77 -10.29
N ASP A 39 4.42 -8.74 -11.10
CA ASP A 39 3.95 -10.13 -10.97
C ASP A 39 4.35 -10.71 -9.61
N ASP A 40 5.59 -10.48 -9.16
CA ASP A 40 6.11 -10.96 -7.87
C ASP A 40 5.44 -10.28 -6.66
N ASP A 41 5.03 -9.01 -6.76
CA ASP A 41 4.25 -8.29 -5.75
C ASP A 41 2.81 -8.82 -5.72
N TYR A 42 2.17 -8.98 -6.89
CA TYR A 42 0.83 -9.52 -7.02
C TYR A 42 0.74 -10.94 -6.45
N ASP A 43 1.69 -11.81 -6.82
CA ASP A 43 1.74 -13.18 -6.33
C ASP A 43 1.88 -13.26 -4.82
N TYR A 44 2.68 -12.36 -4.23
CA TYR A 44 2.80 -12.25 -2.78
C TYR A 44 1.47 -11.82 -2.16
N MET A 45 0.86 -10.73 -2.65
CA MET A 45 -0.40 -10.22 -2.12
C MET A 45 -1.51 -11.28 -2.12
N VAL A 46 -1.73 -11.93 -3.27
CA VAL A 46 -2.78 -12.94 -3.43
C VAL A 46 -2.59 -14.12 -2.48
N LYS A 47 -1.33 -14.56 -2.27
CA LYS A 47 -1.03 -15.74 -1.45
C LYS A 47 -1.04 -15.45 0.05
N THR A 48 -0.57 -14.28 0.48
CA THR A 48 -0.35 -14.02 1.91
C THR A 48 -1.31 -13.01 2.50
N THR A 49 -1.72 -12.01 1.73
CA THR A 49 -2.23 -10.75 2.26
C THR A 49 -3.72 -10.56 1.98
N ASP A 50 -4.18 -10.94 0.80
CA ASP A 50 -5.59 -10.84 0.38
C ASP A 50 -6.55 -11.62 1.29
N PRO A 51 -6.28 -12.88 1.70
CA PRO A 51 -7.18 -13.59 2.61
C PRO A 51 -7.36 -12.88 3.95
N ILE A 52 -6.27 -12.31 4.48
CA ILE A 52 -6.27 -11.60 5.77
C ILE A 52 -7.08 -10.31 5.66
N PHE A 53 -6.89 -9.53 4.59
CA PHE A 53 -7.63 -8.29 4.41
C PHE A 53 -9.09 -8.50 4.04
N ALA A 54 -9.43 -9.56 3.30
CA ALA A 54 -10.82 -9.92 3.04
C ALA A 54 -11.56 -10.18 4.36
N GLU A 55 -11.02 -11.04 5.23
CA GLU A 55 -11.59 -11.34 6.55
C GLU A 55 -11.71 -10.07 7.43
N ALA A 56 -10.66 -9.25 7.44
CA ALA A 56 -10.64 -8.01 8.22
C ALA A 56 -11.69 -7.00 7.74
N LEU A 57 -11.85 -6.85 6.41
CA LEU A 57 -12.84 -5.97 5.82
C LEU A 57 -14.26 -6.46 6.13
N GLU A 58 -14.53 -7.75 6.00
CA GLU A 58 -15.82 -8.33 6.38
C GLU A 58 -16.17 -8.05 7.84
N ALA A 59 -15.21 -8.27 8.75
CA ALA A 59 -15.38 -7.98 10.17
C ALA A 59 -15.64 -6.48 10.43
N ILE A 60 -14.94 -5.59 9.73
CA ILE A 60 -15.16 -4.15 9.81
C ILE A 60 -16.56 -3.75 9.32
N VAL A 61 -17.05 -4.31 8.21
CA VAL A 61 -18.39 -4.01 7.68
C VAL A 61 -19.46 -4.45 8.68
N LEU A 62 -19.26 -5.62 9.28
CA LEU A 62 -20.21 -6.23 10.20
C LEU A 62 -20.31 -5.43 11.51
N HIS A 63 -19.17 -5.20 12.16
CA HIS A 63 -19.12 -4.62 13.49
C HIS A 63 -19.06 -3.09 13.50
N LYS A 64 -18.55 -2.48 12.41
CA LYS A 64 -18.37 -1.02 12.25
C LYS A 64 -17.78 -0.34 13.50
N PRO A 65 -16.61 -0.76 14.00
CA PRO A 65 -15.98 -0.14 15.16
C PRO A 65 -15.67 1.35 14.92
N GLU A 66 -15.87 2.20 15.92
CA GLU A 66 -15.44 3.60 15.84
C GLU A 66 -13.90 3.73 15.81
N GLN A 67 -13.20 2.89 16.59
CA GLN A 67 -11.74 2.84 16.67
C GLN A 67 -11.19 1.73 15.76
N VAL A 68 -11.15 1.99 14.46
CA VAL A 68 -10.83 0.97 13.44
C VAL A 68 -9.43 0.37 13.62
N ALA A 69 -8.41 1.19 13.86
CA ALA A 69 -7.05 0.68 14.04
C ALA A 69 -6.92 -0.21 15.29
N ALA A 70 -7.54 0.17 16.41
CA ALA A 70 -7.52 -0.65 17.62
C ALA A 70 -8.28 -1.97 17.44
N TYR A 71 -9.44 -1.93 16.76
CA TYR A 71 -10.18 -3.12 16.44
C TYR A 71 -9.40 -4.06 15.53
N LEU A 72 -8.76 -3.52 14.48
CA LEU A 72 -7.94 -4.31 13.56
C LEU A 72 -6.72 -4.91 14.25
N ALA A 73 -6.09 -4.21 15.19
CA ALA A 73 -5.02 -4.76 16.00
C ALA A 73 -5.47 -6.01 16.77
N ASP A 74 -6.56 -5.89 17.53
CA ASP A 74 -7.15 -6.98 18.30
C ASP A 74 -7.60 -8.14 17.38
N PHE A 75 -8.15 -7.81 16.20
CA PHE A 75 -8.55 -8.78 15.17
C PHE A 75 -7.37 -9.58 14.62
N MET A 76 -6.26 -8.92 14.33
CA MET A 76 -5.06 -9.59 13.82
C MET A 76 -4.41 -10.50 14.87
N LEU A 77 -4.58 -10.19 16.16
CA LEU A 77 -4.16 -11.03 17.28
C LEU A 77 -5.13 -12.20 17.56
N GLY A 78 -6.34 -12.18 17.00
CA GLY A 78 -7.37 -13.19 17.24
C GLY A 78 -8.18 -13.00 18.52
N GLU A 79 -8.04 -11.85 19.20
CA GLU A 79 -8.63 -11.56 20.51
C GLU A 79 -9.56 -10.34 20.44
N VAL A 80 -10.65 -10.42 19.67
CA VAL A 80 -11.60 -9.30 19.56
C VAL A 80 -12.63 -9.36 20.69
N ASP A 81 -12.53 -8.44 21.65
CA ASP A 81 -13.62 -8.13 22.57
C ASP A 81 -14.56 -7.09 21.95
N LEU A 82 -15.72 -7.55 21.48
CA LEU A 82 -16.73 -6.68 20.86
C LEU A 82 -17.35 -5.67 21.84
N MET A 83 -17.28 -5.89 23.16
CA MET A 83 -17.81 -4.95 24.16
C MET A 83 -16.89 -3.74 24.35
N LYS A 84 -15.62 -3.86 23.96
CA LYS A 84 -14.62 -2.78 24.05
C LYS A 84 -14.85 -1.69 23.01
N PHE A 85 -15.47 -2.01 21.87
CA PHE A 85 -15.58 -1.11 20.72
C PHE A 85 -17.00 -0.58 20.53
N LYS A 86 -17.12 0.74 20.43
CA LYS A 86 -18.39 1.37 20.07
C LYS A 86 -18.68 1.15 18.60
N ARG A 87 -19.94 0.87 18.28
CA ARG A 87 -20.41 0.78 16.89
C ARG A 87 -20.70 2.16 16.33
N SER A 88 -20.10 2.45 15.19
CA SER A 88 -20.31 3.67 14.42
C SER A 88 -21.73 3.75 13.87
N GLN A 89 -22.32 4.94 13.95
CA GLN A 89 -23.64 5.27 13.39
C GLN A 89 -23.54 5.81 11.95
N LEU A 90 -22.35 5.91 11.40
CA LEU A 90 -22.14 6.43 10.05
C LEU A 90 -22.72 5.49 8.99
N GLN A 91 -23.23 6.08 7.91
CA GLN A 91 -23.58 5.34 6.70
C GLN A 91 -22.35 4.56 6.20
N THR A 92 -22.54 3.33 5.73
CA THR A 92 -21.44 2.40 5.38
C THR A 92 -20.39 3.03 4.47
N GLN A 93 -20.80 3.66 3.38
CA GLN A 93 -19.86 4.29 2.43
C GLN A 93 -19.01 5.38 3.12
N TYR A 94 -19.68 6.28 3.84
CA TYR A 94 -19.00 7.37 4.54
C TYR A 94 -18.09 6.88 5.67
N TYR A 95 -18.49 5.82 6.36
CA TYR A 95 -17.65 5.13 7.34
C TYR A 95 -16.37 4.58 6.69
N PHE A 96 -16.51 3.89 5.56
CA PHE A 96 -15.36 3.35 4.83
C PHE A 96 -14.39 4.44 4.41
N ASP A 97 -14.90 5.47 3.72
CA ASP A 97 -14.07 6.54 3.19
C ASP A 97 -13.38 7.33 4.29
N ARG A 98 -14.06 7.56 5.43
CA ARG A 98 -13.53 8.38 6.53
C ARG A 98 -12.65 7.64 7.52
N LYS A 99 -12.90 6.35 7.76
CA LYS A 99 -12.30 5.61 8.88
C LYS A 99 -11.50 4.38 8.48
N VAL A 100 -11.82 3.74 7.36
CA VAL A 100 -11.25 2.44 7.00
C VAL A 100 -10.23 2.56 5.87
N ARG A 101 -10.56 3.32 4.82
CA ARG A 101 -9.77 3.40 3.59
C ARG A 101 -8.30 3.72 3.86
N GLU A 102 -8.04 4.80 4.57
CA GLU A 102 -6.67 5.27 4.79
C GLU A 102 -5.84 4.27 5.62
N VAL A 103 -6.42 3.76 6.71
CA VAL A 103 -5.76 2.78 7.60
C VAL A 103 -5.43 1.49 6.85
N MET A 104 -6.34 1.01 6.01
CA MET A 104 -6.15 -0.21 5.22
C MET A 104 -5.14 -0.02 4.10
N SER A 105 -5.20 1.10 3.37
CA SER A 105 -4.21 1.41 2.31
C SER A 105 -2.80 1.45 2.86
N LEU A 106 -2.58 2.16 3.99
CA LEU A 106 -1.27 2.22 4.61
C LEU A 106 -0.79 0.84 5.10
N ALA A 107 -1.68 -0.01 5.57
CA ALA A 107 -1.34 -1.36 6.00
C ALA A 107 -0.92 -2.25 4.82
N ILE A 108 -1.65 -2.17 3.70
CA ILE A 108 -1.32 -2.88 2.46
C ILE A 108 0.07 -2.46 1.97
N ASP A 109 0.31 -1.16 1.85
CA ASP A 109 1.60 -0.61 1.39
C ASP A 109 2.75 -1.09 2.28
N SER A 110 2.55 -1.07 3.59
CA SER A 110 3.55 -1.50 4.58
C SER A 110 3.90 -3.00 4.44
N VAL A 111 2.90 -3.86 4.22
CA VAL A 111 3.11 -5.29 4.06
C VAL A 111 3.80 -5.62 2.73
N ILE A 112 3.43 -4.95 1.64
CA ILE A 112 4.08 -5.13 0.33
C ILE A 112 5.54 -4.70 0.40
N GLN A 113 5.82 -3.58 1.06
CA GLN A 113 7.17 -3.05 1.18
C GLN A 113 8.08 -3.93 2.06
N ASP A 114 7.61 -4.31 3.25
CA ASP A 114 8.46 -5.00 4.23
C ASP A 114 8.47 -6.53 4.06
N ARG A 115 7.52 -7.09 3.30
CA ARG A 115 7.36 -8.53 3.03
C ARG A 115 7.54 -9.41 4.28
N PRO A 116 6.77 -9.18 5.36
CA PRO A 116 6.89 -9.98 6.57
C PRO A 116 6.56 -11.46 6.32
N THR A 117 7.30 -12.35 6.98
CA THR A 117 6.99 -13.79 6.96
C THR A 117 5.69 -14.10 7.70
N GLU A 118 5.44 -13.38 8.80
CA GLU A 118 4.24 -13.50 9.64
C GLU A 118 3.39 -12.24 9.51
N VAL A 119 2.43 -12.24 8.58
CA VAL A 119 1.66 -11.05 8.21
C VAL A 119 0.73 -10.58 9.33
N ARG A 120 0.05 -11.49 10.04
CA ARG A 120 -0.89 -11.14 11.12
C ARG A 120 -0.21 -10.44 12.30
N PRO A 121 0.86 -10.98 12.92
CA PRO A 121 1.57 -10.28 14.00
C PRO A 121 2.16 -8.94 13.56
N TYR A 122 2.67 -8.87 12.32
CA TYR A 122 3.16 -7.63 11.74
C TYR A 122 2.06 -6.57 11.65
N LEU A 123 0.89 -6.93 11.11
CA LEU A 123 -0.26 -6.05 10.99
C LEU A 123 -0.82 -5.63 12.36
N ALA A 124 -0.87 -6.54 13.33
CA ALA A 124 -1.25 -6.20 14.70
C ALA A 124 -0.36 -5.08 15.28
N ALA A 125 0.96 -5.24 15.18
CA ALA A 125 1.91 -4.22 15.63
C ALA A 125 1.79 -2.92 14.83
N PHE A 126 1.52 -3.01 13.53
CA PHE A 126 1.30 -1.86 12.66
C PHE A 126 0.09 -1.03 13.09
N PHE A 127 -1.03 -1.69 13.38
CA PHE A 127 -2.27 -1.04 13.80
C PHE A 127 -2.20 -0.50 15.23
N LEU A 128 -1.56 -1.22 16.16
CA LEU A 128 -1.34 -0.74 17.54
C LEU A 128 -0.61 0.61 17.59
N LYS A 129 0.39 0.80 16.73
CA LYS A 129 1.13 2.07 16.62
C LYS A 129 0.27 3.25 16.13
N ARG A 130 -0.90 2.98 15.54
CA ARG A 130 -1.76 3.96 14.89
C ARG A 130 -3.12 4.14 15.56
N VAL A 131 -3.33 3.52 16.72
CA VAL A 131 -4.56 3.61 17.52
C VAL A 131 -4.95 5.05 17.85
N ASN A 132 -3.97 5.93 18.08
CA ASN A 132 -4.22 7.33 18.45
C ASN A 132 -4.32 8.28 17.25
N VAL A 133 -4.12 7.79 16.02
CA VAL A 133 -4.07 8.61 14.81
C VAL A 133 -5.43 8.63 14.09
N TYR A 134 -6.26 7.57 14.24
CA TYR A 134 -7.48 7.35 13.45
C TYR A 134 -8.73 6.97 14.26
#